data_AF-A0A0D2LCS3-F1
#
_entry.id   AF-A0A0D2LCS3-F1
#
_cell.length_a   1.000
_cell.length_b   1.000
_cell.length_c   1.000
_cell.angle_alpha   90.00
_cell.angle_beta   90.00
_cell.angle_gamma   90.00
#
_symmetry.space_group_name_H-M   'P 1'
#
loop_
_entity.id
_entity.type
_entity.pdbx_description
1 polymer ?
#
loop_
_entity_poly.entity_id
_entity_poly.type
_entity_poly.pdbx_seq_one_letter_code
_entity_poly.pdbx_strand_id
1 'polypeptide(L)'
;EAVVNQAGIELLRRLPGVTDANWRALADGVGSLAGLADAGLERLEALMGGARAAKTLHAFLHAPCPRLAGGPSEPAMVDDEGDSDGLPNEAGRDGGDSRQGGGTA
;
A
#
# COMPACT_ATOMS: atom_id res chain seq x y z
N GLU A 1 -17.16 -29.15 -29.04
CA GLU A 1 -16.08 -28.17 -28.84
C GLU A 1 -15.96 -27.86 -27.36
N ALA A 2 -14.77 -27.94 -26.77
CA ALA A 2 -14.59 -27.45 -25.42
C ALA A 2 -14.61 -25.92 -25.48
N VAL A 3 -15.68 -25.30 -24.99
CA VAL A 3 -15.73 -23.85 -24.80
C VAL A 3 -14.70 -23.52 -23.73
N VAL A 4 -13.52 -23.10 -24.18
CA VAL A 4 -12.44 -22.69 -23.28
C VAL A 4 -12.87 -21.39 -22.62
N ASN A 5 -12.92 -21.37 -21.30
CA ASN A 5 -13.21 -20.17 -20.53
C ASN A 5 -12.01 -19.20 -20.60
N GLN A 6 -11.92 -18.48 -21.71
CA GLN A 6 -10.81 -17.58 -22.00
C GLN A 6 -10.67 -16.50 -20.92
N ALA A 7 -11.79 -15.94 -20.45
CA ALA A 7 -11.80 -14.95 -19.38
C ALA A 7 -11.22 -15.50 -18.06
N GLY A 8 -11.55 -16.75 -17.71
CA GLY A 8 -10.98 -17.43 -16.55
C GLY A 8 -9.47 -17.63 -16.67
N ILE A 9 -8.98 -18.00 -17.86
CA ILE A 9 -7.55 -18.19 -18.11
C ILE A 9 -6.79 -16.86 -18.02
N GLU A 10 -7.34 -15.80 -18.59
CA GLU A 10 -6.73 -14.46 -18.51
C GLU A 10 -6.70 -13.94 -17.06
N LEU A 11 -7.73 -14.23 -16.27
CA LEU A 11 -7.72 -13.91 -14.84
C LEU A 11 -6.60 -14.66 -14.12
N LEU A 12 -6.48 -15.98 -14.33
CA LEU A 12 -5.42 -16.79 -13.72
C LEU A 12 -4.04 -16.21 -14.05
N ARG A 13 -3.78 -15.87 -15.32
CA ARG A 13 -2.50 -15.27 -15.75
C ARG A 13 -2.18 -13.91 -15.13
N ARG A 14 -3.19 -13.20 -14.60
CA ARG A 14 -3.01 -11.93 -13.88
C ARG A 14 -2.73 -12.10 -12.39
N LEU A 15 -2.95 -13.31 -11.85
CA LEU A 15 -2.70 -13.58 -10.44
C LEU A 15 -1.20 -13.70 -10.15
N PRO A 16 -0.74 -13.19 -8.99
CA PRO A 16 0.66 -13.21 -8.65
C PRO A 16 1.14 -14.65 -8.42
N GLY A 17 2.25 -15.02 -9.06
CA GLY A 17 2.82 -16.37 -9.01
C GLY A 17 2.27 -17.34 -10.09
N VAL A 18 1.20 -16.98 -10.79
CA VAL A 18 0.73 -17.75 -11.95
C VAL A 18 1.54 -17.37 -13.18
N THR A 19 1.92 -18.37 -13.97
CA THR A 19 2.74 -18.25 -15.17
C THR A 19 2.14 -19.07 -16.30
N ASP A 20 2.61 -18.86 -17.53
CA ASP A 20 2.13 -19.62 -18.68
C ASP A 20 2.40 -21.15 -18.55
N ALA A 21 3.39 -21.52 -17.75
CA ALA A 21 3.76 -22.90 -17.51
C ALA A 21 2.88 -23.60 -16.46
N ASN A 22 2.29 -22.88 -15.50
CA ASN A 22 1.57 -23.49 -14.37
C ASN A 22 0.04 -23.33 -14.41
N TRP A 23 -0.51 -22.37 -15.17
CA TRP A 23 -1.95 -22.10 -15.16
C TRP A 23 -2.80 -23.29 -15.62
N ARG A 24 -2.27 -24.15 -16.52
CA ARG A 24 -2.99 -25.34 -17.00
C ARG A 24 -3.17 -26.36 -15.89
N ALA A 25 -2.08 -26.68 -15.18
CA ALA A 25 -2.10 -27.59 -14.04
C ALA A 25 -2.95 -27.03 -12.89
N LEU A 26 -2.88 -25.71 -12.66
CA LEU A 26 -3.69 -25.05 -11.67
C LEU A 26 -5.20 -25.13 -12.02
N ALA A 27 -5.58 -24.76 -13.24
CA ALA A 27 -6.97 -24.76 -13.70
C ALA A 27 -7.60 -26.15 -13.67
N ASP A 28 -6.84 -27.17 -14.09
CA ASP A 28 -7.26 -28.57 -14.01
C ASP A 28 -7.40 -29.04 -12.56
N GLY A 29 -6.42 -28.70 -11.71
CA GLY A 29 -6.37 -29.15 -10.33
C GLY A 29 -7.41 -28.53 -9.39
N VAL A 30 -7.81 -27.27 -9.61
CA VAL A 30 -8.80 -26.57 -8.78
C VAL A 30 -10.22 -26.61 -9.37
N GLY A 31 -10.35 -26.85 -10.68
CA GLY A 31 -11.62 -26.99 -11.41
C GLY A 31 -12.49 -25.73 -11.49
N SER A 32 -12.32 -24.76 -10.58
CA SER A 32 -13.08 -23.51 -10.53
C SER A 32 -12.36 -22.43 -9.71
N LEU A 33 -12.76 -21.16 -9.88
CA LEU A 33 -12.24 -20.05 -9.08
C LEU A 33 -12.59 -20.18 -7.58
N ALA A 34 -13.75 -20.77 -7.27
CA ALA A 34 -14.11 -21.07 -5.88
C ALA A 34 -13.17 -22.14 -5.30
N GLY A 35 -12.87 -23.20 -6.07
CA GLY A 35 -11.90 -24.21 -5.68
C GLY A 35 -10.48 -23.67 -5.53
N LEU A 36 -10.13 -22.61 -6.29
CA LEU A 36 -8.85 -21.92 -6.13
C LEU A 36 -8.75 -21.17 -4.79
N ALA A 37 -9.83 -20.53 -4.35
CA ALA A 37 -9.87 -19.80 -3.08
C ALA A 37 -9.93 -20.74 -1.87
N ASP A 38 -10.56 -21.91 -2.02
CA ASP A 38 -10.65 -22.95 -0.98
C ASP A 38 -9.38 -23.82 -0.88
N ALA A 39 -8.53 -23.82 -1.92
CA ALA A 39 -7.32 -24.62 -1.95
C ALA A 39 -6.28 -24.14 -0.92
N GLY A 40 -5.92 -25.03 0.00
CA GLY A 40 -4.83 -24.82 0.95
C GLY A 40 -3.46 -24.71 0.29
N LEU A 41 -2.50 -24.13 1.02
CA LEU A 41 -1.15 -23.85 0.53
C LEU A 41 -0.45 -25.08 -0.05
N GLU A 42 -0.48 -26.24 0.64
CA GLU A 42 0.18 -27.47 0.14
C GLU A 42 -0.36 -27.92 -1.22
N ARG A 43 -1.67 -27.76 -1.45
CA ARG A 43 -2.28 -28.12 -2.73
C ARG A 43 -1.87 -27.15 -3.83
N LEU A 44 -1.79 -25.86 -3.52
CA LEU A 44 -1.28 -24.85 -4.46
C LEU A 44 0.20 -25.09 -4.78
N GLU A 45 1.02 -25.50 -3.80
CA GLU A 45 2.43 -25.85 -4.01
C GLU A 45 2.59 -27.03 -4.97
N ALA A 46 1.78 -28.08 -4.78
CA ALA A 46 1.75 -29.25 -5.66
C ALA A 46 1.31 -28.90 -7.09
N LEU A 47 0.28 -28.08 -7.26
CA LEU A 47 -0.26 -27.71 -8.57
C LEU A 47 0.62 -26.73 -9.32
N MET A 48 1.26 -25.79 -8.61
CA MET A 48 2.09 -24.76 -9.23
C MET A 48 3.55 -25.18 -9.40
N GLY A 49 3.97 -26.26 -8.74
CA GLY A 49 5.35 -26.77 -8.78
C GLY A 49 6.36 -25.83 -8.10
N GLY A 50 5.90 -24.96 -7.19
CA GLY A 50 6.76 -23.95 -6.57
C GLY A 50 6.19 -23.32 -5.31
N ALA A 51 6.90 -23.52 -4.19
CA ALA A 51 6.54 -23.00 -2.87
C ALA A 51 6.36 -21.47 -2.83
N ARG A 52 7.26 -20.73 -3.51
CA ARG A 52 7.20 -19.27 -3.56
C ARG A 52 5.94 -18.77 -4.28
N ALA A 53 5.61 -19.39 -5.42
CA ALA A 53 4.47 -18.98 -6.23
C ALA A 53 3.14 -19.26 -5.50
N ALA A 54 3.02 -20.43 -4.89
CA ALA A 54 1.86 -20.81 -4.09
C ALA A 54 1.67 -19.90 -2.86
N LYS A 55 2.74 -19.60 -2.11
CA LYS A 55 2.67 -18.67 -0.97
C LYS A 55 2.20 -17.28 -1.38
N THR A 56 2.69 -16.78 -2.51
CA THR A 56 2.32 -15.46 -3.02
C THR A 56 0.85 -15.43 -3.43
N LEU A 57 0.39 -16.45 -4.16
CA LEU A 57 -1.00 -16.58 -4.57
C LEU A 57 -1.95 -16.73 -3.38
N HIS A 58 -1.61 -17.62 -2.45
CA HIS A 58 -2.41 -17.87 -1.24
C HIS A 58 -2.53 -16.61 -0.38
N ALA A 59 -1.40 -15.90 -0.16
CA ALA A 59 -1.40 -14.64 0.56
C ALA A 59 -2.25 -13.58 -0.13
N PHE A 60 -2.21 -13.51 -1.47
CA PHE A 60 -3.05 -12.58 -2.24
C PHE A 60 -4.55 -12.90 -2.12
N LEU A 61 -4.93 -14.18 -2.21
CA LEU A 61 -6.33 -14.61 -2.10
C LEU A 61 -6.92 -14.37 -0.71
N HIS A 62 -6.10 -14.51 0.33
CA HIS A 62 -6.51 -14.36 1.73
C HIS A 62 -6.19 -12.96 2.29
N ALA A 63 -5.67 -12.06 1.47
CA ALA A 63 -5.39 -10.70 1.90
C ALA A 63 -6.70 -9.98 2.24
N PRO A 64 -6.75 -9.19 3.33
CA PRO A 64 -7.92 -8.39 3.65
C PRO A 64 -8.15 -7.37 2.54
N CYS A 65 -9.36 -7.35 1.96
CA CYS A 65 -9.77 -6.30 1.04
C CYS A 65 -9.97 -4.99 1.83
N PRO A 66 -9.14 -3.95 1.64
CA PRO A 66 -9.23 -2.73 2.45
C PRO A 66 -10.56 -1.97 2.25
N ARG A 67 -11.30 -2.22 1.16
CA ARG A 67 -12.64 -1.65 0.95
C ARG A 67 -13.78 -2.39 1.68
N LEU A 68 -13.54 -3.62 2.14
CA LEU A 68 -14.51 -4.45 2.88
C LEU A 68 -14.19 -4.52 4.37
N ALA A 69 -12.93 -4.31 4.76
CA ALA A 69 -12.51 -4.06 6.14
C ALA A 69 -12.84 -2.61 6.54
N GLY A 70 -14.12 -2.32 6.78
CA GLY A 70 -14.61 -0.97 7.04
C GLY A 70 -13.97 -0.28 8.26
N GLY A 71 -13.55 0.97 8.04
CA GLY A 71 -13.26 2.01 9.04
C GLY A 71 -12.77 3.27 8.33
N PRO A 72 -13.32 4.47 8.61
CA PRO A 72 -13.06 5.67 7.82
C PRO A 72 -11.57 6.00 7.86
N SER A 73 -11.02 6.45 6.75
CA SER A 73 -9.84 7.31 6.75
C SER A 73 -10.15 8.49 7.66
N GLU A 74 -9.77 8.39 8.94
CA GLU A 74 -9.77 9.51 9.86
C GLU A 74 -8.94 10.61 9.19
N PRO A 75 -9.55 11.76 8.83
CA PRO A 75 -8.74 12.89 8.46
C PRO A 75 -7.88 13.20 9.68
N ALA A 76 -6.56 13.20 9.50
CA ALA A 76 -5.63 13.63 10.51
C ALA A 76 -6.19 14.91 11.14
N MET A 77 -6.55 14.83 12.41
CA MET A 77 -6.84 15.99 13.23
C MET A 77 -5.55 16.79 13.20
N VAL A 78 -5.51 17.81 12.34
CA VAL A 78 -4.54 18.86 12.46
C VAL A 78 -4.89 19.53 13.77
N ASP A 79 -4.01 19.40 14.75
CA ASP A 79 -4.00 20.29 15.89
C ASP A 79 -3.87 21.71 15.34
N ASP A 80 -5.02 22.36 15.16
CA ASP A 80 -5.14 23.80 14.97
C ASP A 80 -4.73 24.42 16.31
N GLU A 81 -3.40 24.51 16.49
CA GLU A 81 -2.78 25.24 17.57
C GLU A 81 -3.11 26.71 17.32
N GLY A 82 -4.26 27.10 17.87
CA GLY A 82 -4.82 28.43 17.77
C GLY A 82 -3.79 29.47 18.18
N ASP A 83 -3.36 30.21 17.17
CA ASP A 83 -2.82 31.56 17.25
C ASP A 83 -3.59 32.35 18.32
N SER A 84 -2.96 32.50 19.48
CA SER A 84 -3.46 33.32 20.58
C SER A 84 -2.34 34.26 21.00
N ASP A 85 -2.20 35.29 20.16
CA ASP A 85 -1.85 36.68 20.50
C ASP A 85 -1.50 36.99 21.96
N GLY A 86 -0.35 37.62 22.20
CA GLY A 86 -0.01 38.10 23.55
C GLY A 86 1.39 38.67 23.71
N LEU A 87 1.67 39.78 23.05
CA LEU A 87 2.85 40.64 23.27
C LEU A 87 3.04 40.98 24.77
N PRO A 88 4.25 40.89 25.34
CA PRO A 88 4.62 41.75 26.45
C PRO A 88 5.28 43.03 25.93
N ASN A 89 4.64 44.13 26.28
CA ASN A 89 5.04 45.50 26.06
C ASN A 89 6.21 45.92 26.99
N GLU A 90 6.97 46.89 26.50
CA GLU A 90 7.78 47.89 27.21
C GLU A 90 9.26 47.66 27.60
N ALA A 91 10.00 48.71 27.23
CA ALA A 91 11.05 49.39 27.97
C ALA A 91 12.50 48.92 27.79
N GLY A 92 13.15 49.54 26.80
CA GLY A 92 14.61 49.58 26.69
C GLY A 92 15.06 50.74 25.78
N ARG A 93 14.74 51.98 26.18
CA ARG A 93 15.45 53.15 25.65
C ARG A 93 16.85 53.13 26.25
N ASP A 94 17.86 52.75 25.48
CA ASP A 94 19.24 53.08 25.82
C ASP A 94 19.88 53.80 24.63
N GLY A 95 20.07 55.10 24.82
CA GLY A 95 20.74 55.96 23.87
C GLY A 95 22.25 55.80 24.01
N GLY A 96 22.88 55.35 22.93
CA GLY A 96 24.33 55.41 22.75
C GLY A 96 24.69 56.39 21.65
N ASP A 97 24.70 57.69 21.98
CA ASP A 97 25.47 58.68 21.24
C ASP A 97 26.96 58.40 21.48
N SER A 98 27.71 58.11 20.42
CA SER A 98 29.15 58.34 20.39
C SER A 98 29.62 58.47 18.95
N ARG A 99 29.67 59.74 18.54
CA ARG A 99 30.53 60.27 17.47
C ARG A 99 31.97 59.76 17.61
N GLN A 100 32.62 59.51 16.47
CA GLN A 100 34.02 59.84 16.09
C GLN A 100 34.45 58.82 15.03
N GLY A 101 35.01 59.15 13.87
CA GLY A 101 35.51 60.39 13.30
C GLY A 101 36.50 60.03 12.18
N GLY A 102 36.55 60.84 11.12
CA GLY A 102 37.61 60.86 10.09
C GLY A 102 37.58 59.71 9.08
N GLY A 103 37.63 59.90 7.77
CA GLY A 103 38.07 61.04 6.98
C GLY A 103 39.14 60.57 5.98
N THR A 104 38.86 60.74 4.68
CA THR A 104 39.81 60.89 3.55
C THR A 104 40.71 59.68 3.24
N ALA A 105 41.06 59.32 2.01
CA ALA A 105 40.80 59.78 0.65
C ALA A 105 41.06 58.58 -0.27
#